data_AF-Q16LP1-F1
#
_entry.id   AF-Q16LP1-F1
#
_cell.length_a   1.000
_cell.length_b   1.000
_cell.length_c   1.000
_cell.angle_alpha   90.00
_cell.angle_beta   90.00
_cell.angle_gamma   90.00
#
_symmetry.space_group_name_H-M   'P 1'
#
loop_
_entity.id
_entity.type
_entity.pdbx_description
1 polymer ?
#
loop_
_entity_poly.entity_id
_entity_poly.type
_entity_poly.pdbx_seq_one_letter_code
_entity_poly.pdbx_strand_id
1 'polypeptide(L)'
;MVRWIFVGVGTIVLAVITYGAPQLQQGSQQHPSRSTGIQPPVYKNNTQNNGTSELFAYPEDQSIIDSKQNAKNRTPVYIPNRCQKNEILYPGDQESDWVCDCKPTFVYHPPTRQCYQLFTQAFCSDGYMVTLQPDAKQPDCVENSCFKPNSTIVPFNGDCVQLNAYYDRCSHGQLKKIVSVREDDNQLGCVNISDVPDHKTVLTVMEVERMTSANRGTAVNRNRRQ
;
A
#
# COMPACT_ATOMS: atom_id res chain seq x y z
N MET A 1 -68.78 -27.47 29.00
CA MET A 1 -68.03 -28.21 30.04
C MET A 1 -66.56 -28.06 29.75
N VAL A 2 -65.87 -27.27 30.58
CA VAL A 2 -64.43 -26.95 30.47
C VAL A 2 -63.66 -28.14 31.02
N ARG A 3 -62.73 -28.71 30.24
CA ARG A 3 -61.89 -29.83 30.68
C ARG A 3 -60.45 -29.34 30.79
N TRP A 4 -60.03 -29.11 32.03
CA TRP A 4 -58.70 -28.70 32.43
C TRP A 4 -57.73 -29.86 32.26
N ILE A 5 -56.60 -29.63 31.60
CA ILE A 5 -55.46 -30.54 31.61
C ILE A 5 -54.53 -30.04 32.72
N PHE A 6 -54.47 -30.79 33.82
CA PHE A 6 -53.49 -30.57 34.88
C PHE A 6 -52.15 -31.21 34.53
N VAL A 7 -51.13 -30.37 34.74
CA VAL A 7 -49.70 -30.51 34.58
C VAL A 7 -49.12 -31.76 35.28
N GLY A 8 -48.33 -32.53 34.54
CA GLY A 8 -47.35 -33.47 35.10
C GLY A 8 -45.97 -32.81 35.14
N VAL A 9 -45.50 -32.47 36.33
CA VAL A 9 -44.17 -31.90 36.58
C VAL A 9 -43.14 -33.03 36.53
N GLY A 10 -42.44 -33.17 35.41
CA GLY A 10 -41.25 -34.01 35.31
C GLY A 10 -40.06 -33.31 35.98
N THR A 11 -39.54 -33.88 37.06
CA THR A 11 -38.32 -33.42 37.72
C THR A 11 -37.12 -33.67 36.80
N ILE A 12 -36.63 -32.63 36.12
CA ILE A 12 -35.34 -32.67 35.43
C ILE A 12 -34.25 -32.42 36.48
N VAL A 13 -33.48 -33.46 36.77
CA VAL A 13 -32.25 -33.37 37.58
C VAL A 13 -31.22 -32.61 36.76
N LEU A 14 -31.00 -31.34 37.09
CA LEU A 14 -29.90 -30.53 36.55
C LEU A 14 -28.60 -30.98 37.22
N ALA A 15 -27.80 -31.78 36.51
CA ALA A 15 -26.41 -32.03 36.86
C ALA A 15 -25.61 -30.74 36.61
N VAL A 16 -25.19 -30.08 37.69
CA VAL A 16 -24.28 -28.93 37.64
C VAL A 16 -22.88 -29.47 37.35
N ILE A 17 -22.46 -29.43 36.09
CA ILE A 17 -21.07 -29.71 35.71
C ILE A 17 -20.30 -28.41 35.89
N THR A 18 -19.57 -28.29 37.00
CA THR A 18 -18.59 -27.22 37.19
C THR A 18 -17.36 -27.52 36.33
N TYR A 19 -17.30 -26.93 35.14
CA TYR A 19 -16.05 -26.87 34.38
C TYR A 19 -15.13 -25.85 35.04
N GLY A 20 -14.12 -26.34 35.75
CA GLY A 20 -13.03 -25.50 36.26
C GLY A 20 -12.31 -24.82 35.10
N ALA A 21 -12.20 -23.49 35.16
CA ALA A 21 -11.42 -22.72 34.20
C ALA A 21 -9.92 -23.06 34.36
N PRO A 22 -9.22 -23.43 33.27
CA PRO A 22 -7.78 -23.62 33.33
C PRO A 22 -7.08 -22.27 33.52
N GLN A 23 -6.22 -22.21 34.53
CA GLN A 23 -5.34 -21.08 34.84
C GLN A 23 -4.34 -20.86 33.69
N LEU A 24 -4.29 -19.63 33.16
CA LEU A 24 -3.27 -19.18 32.21
C LEU A 24 -1.93 -19.03 32.93
N GLN A 25 -1.07 -20.03 32.82
CA GLN A 25 0.34 -19.91 33.22
C GLN A 25 1.09 -19.06 32.19
N GLN A 26 1.68 -17.96 32.66
CA GLN A 26 2.70 -17.20 31.93
C GLN A 26 3.94 -18.08 31.74
N GLY A 27 4.03 -18.73 30.59
CA GLY A 27 5.21 -19.45 30.12
C GLY A 27 6.08 -18.55 29.26
N SER A 28 7.24 -18.17 29.77
CA SER A 28 8.34 -17.62 28.98
C SER A 28 8.85 -18.68 27.99
N GLN A 29 8.53 -18.51 26.70
CA GLN A 29 9.07 -19.34 25.62
C GLN A 29 10.03 -18.53 24.76
N GLN A 30 11.32 -18.77 25.01
CA GLN A 30 12.40 -18.57 24.04
C GLN A 30 12.16 -19.48 22.84
N HIS A 31 12.10 -18.94 21.62
CA HIS A 31 12.17 -19.73 20.40
C HIS A 31 13.52 -19.50 19.69
N PRO A 32 14.10 -20.53 19.04
CA PRO A 32 15.47 -20.56 18.58
C PRO A 32 15.67 -19.85 17.24
N SER A 33 16.87 -19.28 17.11
CA SER A 33 17.38 -18.64 15.90
C SER A 33 17.65 -19.64 14.77
N ARG A 34 17.46 -19.15 13.52
CA ARG A 34 18.30 -19.35 12.31
C ARG A 34 17.59 -20.02 11.12
N SER A 35 17.21 -19.19 10.14
CA SER A 35 17.35 -19.51 8.71
C SER A 35 17.84 -18.27 7.97
N THR A 36 18.94 -18.44 7.24
CA THR A 36 19.70 -17.44 6.51
C THR A 36 18.93 -16.88 5.32
N GLY A 37 18.66 -15.57 5.34
CA GLY A 37 18.26 -14.76 4.20
C GLY A 37 18.97 -13.42 4.30
N ILE A 38 19.59 -12.98 3.22
CA ILE A 38 20.44 -11.77 3.15
C ILE A 38 19.58 -10.57 3.55
N GLN A 39 19.80 -10.05 4.77
CA GLN A 39 19.18 -8.81 5.22
C GLN A 39 19.80 -7.64 4.45
N PRO A 40 19.01 -6.67 3.96
CA PRO A 40 19.54 -5.43 3.43
C PRO A 40 20.34 -4.71 4.55
N PRO A 41 21.39 -3.93 4.19
CA PRO A 41 22.30 -3.37 5.17
C PRO A 41 21.54 -2.47 6.15
N VAL A 42 21.52 -2.90 7.41
CA VAL A 42 21.16 -2.06 8.55
C VAL A 42 22.15 -0.91 8.59
N TYR A 43 21.70 0.31 8.29
CA TYR A 43 22.51 1.50 8.44
C TYR A 43 22.76 1.74 9.93
N LYS A 44 23.90 1.25 10.43
CA LYS A 44 24.38 1.54 11.78
C LYS A 44 25.00 2.93 11.77
N ASN A 45 24.28 3.93 12.28
CA ASN A 45 24.92 5.18 12.67
C ASN A 45 25.60 4.97 14.02
N ASN A 46 26.92 4.95 13.99
CA ASN A 46 27.74 4.95 15.19
C ASN A 46 27.92 6.41 15.61
N THR A 47 26.96 6.92 16.36
CA THR A 47 27.12 8.18 17.07
C THR A 47 26.48 8.01 18.43
N GLN A 48 27.33 7.75 19.43
CA GLN A 48 26.97 7.91 20.83
C GLN A 48 26.67 9.39 21.05
N ASN A 49 25.41 9.79 20.91
CA ASN A 49 24.90 11.03 21.46
C ASN A 49 23.53 10.77 22.06
N ASN A 50 23.46 11.05 23.35
CA ASN A 50 22.32 11.09 24.25
C ASN A 50 20.92 11.10 23.57
N GLY A 51 20.19 9.98 23.67
CA GLY A 51 18.74 9.97 23.92
C GLY A 51 17.74 10.45 22.86
N THR A 52 18.12 10.74 21.61
CA THR A 52 17.14 10.95 20.52
C THR A 52 17.66 10.32 19.24
N SER A 53 17.11 9.17 18.84
CA SER A 53 17.27 8.73 17.45
C SER A 53 16.59 9.78 16.58
N GLU A 54 17.37 10.50 15.79
CA GLU A 54 16.88 11.50 14.85
C GLU A 54 15.81 10.84 13.97
N LEU A 55 14.56 11.21 14.19
CA LEU A 55 13.42 10.62 13.50
C LEU A 55 13.35 11.27 12.12
N PHE A 56 13.90 10.59 11.11
CA PHE A 56 13.80 11.05 9.73
C PHE A 56 12.35 10.88 9.23
N ALA A 57 11.70 12.01 8.97
CA ALA A 57 10.35 12.09 8.41
C ALA A 57 10.41 12.77 7.04
N TYR A 58 9.68 12.21 6.08
CA TYR A 58 9.57 12.75 4.73
C TYR A 58 8.16 13.31 4.55
N PRO A 59 8.00 14.61 4.22
CA PRO A 59 6.69 15.17 3.93
C PRO A 59 6.17 14.56 2.63
N GLU A 60 4.91 14.14 2.63
CA GLU A 60 4.21 13.78 1.40
C GLU A 60 3.70 15.06 0.71
N ASP A 61 3.55 15.01 -0.61
CA ASP A 61 2.99 16.14 -1.33
C ASP A 61 1.52 16.30 -0.91
N GLN A 62 1.12 17.52 -0.55
CA GLN A 62 -0.29 17.79 -0.23
C GLN A 62 -1.13 17.54 -1.47
N SER A 63 -2.28 16.89 -1.29
CA SER A 63 -3.22 16.72 -2.39
C SER A 63 -3.68 18.08 -2.91
N ILE A 64 -3.72 18.23 -4.23
CA ILE A 64 -4.30 19.41 -4.91
C ILE A 64 -5.82 19.52 -4.74
N ILE A 65 -6.44 18.54 -4.08
CA ILE A 65 -7.88 18.43 -3.88
C ILE A 65 -8.22 19.03 -2.52
N ASP A 66 -8.94 20.14 -2.51
CA ASP A 66 -9.29 20.89 -1.29
C ASP A 66 -9.98 20.00 -0.23
N SER A 67 -10.84 19.08 -0.65
CA SER A 67 -11.55 18.17 0.27
C SER A 67 -10.66 17.13 0.95
N LYS A 68 -9.41 16.97 0.49
CA LYS A 68 -8.42 16.03 1.05
C LYS A 68 -7.33 16.75 1.87
N GLN A 69 -7.41 18.07 1.97
CA GLN A 69 -6.50 18.84 2.82
C GLN A 69 -6.95 18.78 4.28
N ASN A 70 -5.97 18.67 5.19
CA ASN A 70 -6.24 18.75 6.62
C ASN A 70 -6.70 20.17 7.00
N ALA A 71 -7.69 20.28 7.89
CA ALA A 71 -8.28 21.56 8.30
C ALA A 71 -7.29 22.57 8.92
N LYS A 72 -6.15 22.09 9.43
CA LYS A 72 -5.05 22.90 9.98
C LYS A 72 -3.85 23.00 9.04
N ASN A 73 -4.03 22.66 7.76
CA ASN A 73 -2.99 22.66 6.73
C ASN A 73 -1.74 21.83 7.12
N ARG A 74 -1.94 20.73 7.85
CA ARG A 74 -0.88 19.81 8.22
C ARG A 74 -0.65 18.80 7.10
N THR A 75 0.60 18.54 6.79
CA THR A 75 1.01 17.62 5.72
C THR A 75 1.18 16.20 6.25
N PRO A 76 0.67 15.16 5.56
CA PRO A 76 0.99 13.78 5.87
C PRO A 76 2.49 13.51 5.78
N VAL A 77 2.98 12.55 6.56
CA VAL A 77 4.42 12.24 6.60
C VAL A 77 4.67 10.74 6.47
N TYR A 78 5.68 10.37 5.68
CA TYR A 78 6.24 9.04 5.69
C TYR A 78 7.39 8.96 6.70
N ILE A 79 7.26 8.04 7.66
CA ILE A 79 8.30 7.76 8.64
C ILE A 79 8.62 6.27 8.55
N PRO A 80 9.85 5.89 8.17
CA PRO A 80 10.24 4.49 8.06
C PRO A 80 9.93 3.70 9.34
N ASN A 81 9.31 2.52 9.17
CA ASN A 81 8.92 1.61 10.26
C ASN A 81 7.88 2.16 11.25
N ARG A 82 7.21 3.28 10.96
CA ARG A 82 6.14 3.82 11.83
C ARG A 82 4.76 3.27 11.49
N CYS A 83 4.43 3.21 10.20
CA CYS A 83 3.17 2.65 9.68
C CYS A 83 3.43 1.34 8.92
N GLN A 84 2.38 0.59 8.59
CA GLN A 84 2.52 -0.64 7.81
C GLN A 84 2.91 -0.33 6.36
N LYS A 85 3.18 -1.38 5.59
CA LYS A 85 3.44 -1.24 4.15
C LYS A 85 2.24 -0.58 3.46
N ASN A 86 2.54 0.38 2.59
CA ASN A 86 1.55 1.17 1.84
C ASN A 86 0.66 2.08 2.71
N GLU A 87 1.10 2.39 3.92
CA GLU A 87 0.49 3.40 4.79
C GLU A 87 1.43 4.59 4.98
N ILE A 88 0.84 5.76 5.25
CA ILE A 88 1.54 6.98 5.67
C ILE A 88 0.82 7.57 6.89
N LEU A 89 1.51 8.46 7.60
CA LEU A 89 0.99 9.04 8.82
C LEU A 89 0.23 10.34 8.50
N TYR A 90 -1.08 10.32 8.70
CA TYR A 90 -1.95 11.47 8.50
C TYR A 90 -2.18 12.24 9.81
N PRO A 91 -2.20 13.58 9.75
CA PRO A 91 -2.57 14.41 10.89
C PRO A 91 -4.08 14.37 11.11
N GLY A 92 -4.50 14.14 12.36
CA GLY A 92 -5.89 14.31 12.78
C GLY A 92 -6.25 15.78 13.05
N ASP A 93 -7.46 15.98 13.57
CA ASP A 93 -8.00 17.31 13.87
C ASP A 93 -7.35 17.96 15.10
N GLN A 94 -6.82 17.15 16.01
CA GLN A 94 -6.08 17.60 17.20
C GLN A 94 -4.58 17.60 16.96
N GLU A 95 -3.84 18.47 17.66
CA GLU A 95 -2.38 18.66 17.45
C GLU A 95 -1.57 17.37 17.64
N SER A 96 -1.94 16.58 18.65
CA SER A 96 -1.28 15.31 18.95
C SER A 96 -1.86 14.11 18.19
N ASP A 97 -2.91 14.32 17.40
CA ASP A 97 -3.58 13.23 16.69
C ASP A 97 -2.86 12.93 15.37
N TRP A 98 -2.47 11.66 15.24
CA TRP A 98 -1.76 11.11 14.09
C TRP A 98 -2.21 9.67 13.90
N VAL A 99 -2.64 9.34 12.68
CA VAL A 99 -3.16 8.02 12.34
C VAL A 99 -2.41 7.47 11.14
N CYS A 100 -2.08 6.18 11.16
CA CYS A 100 -1.62 5.49 9.97
C CYS A 100 -2.83 5.16 9.11
N ASP A 101 -2.82 5.61 7.87
CA ASP A 101 -3.86 5.30 6.88
C ASP A 101 -3.21 5.02 5.52
N CYS A 102 -3.97 4.45 4.60
CA CYS A 102 -3.48 4.05 3.29
C CYS A 102 -2.91 5.25 2.51
N LYS A 103 -1.86 4.99 1.73
CA LYS A 103 -1.38 5.92 0.70
C LYS A 103 -2.51 6.29 -0.26
N PRO A 104 -2.47 7.46 -0.90
CA PRO A 104 -3.39 7.78 -1.99
C PRO A 104 -3.45 6.66 -3.04
N THR A 105 -4.64 6.37 -3.57
CA THR A 105 -4.93 5.27 -4.52
C THR A 105 -4.86 3.84 -3.96
N PHE A 106 -4.71 3.68 -2.64
CA PHE A 106 -4.78 2.39 -1.96
C PHE A 106 -6.05 2.30 -1.10
N VAL A 107 -6.55 1.07 -0.93
CA VAL A 107 -7.71 0.76 -0.09
C VAL A 107 -7.34 -0.18 1.04
N TYR A 108 -7.90 0.08 2.23
CA TYR A 108 -7.70 -0.74 3.42
C TYR A 108 -8.56 -1.99 3.36
N HIS A 109 -7.97 -3.14 3.66
CA HIS A 109 -8.69 -4.40 3.81
C HIS A 109 -8.65 -4.85 5.28
N PRO A 110 -9.77 -4.73 6.03
CA PRO A 110 -9.79 -5.03 7.46
C PRO A 110 -9.32 -6.45 7.84
N PRO A 111 -9.68 -7.54 7.11
CA PRO A 111 -9.24 -8.88 7.46
C PRO A 111 -7.72 -9.09 7.42
N THR A 112 -7.03 -8.51 6.42
CA THR A 112 -5.57 -8.64 6.31
C THR A 112 -4.81 -7.50 6.99
N ARG A 113 -5.52 -6.43 7.36
CA ARG A 113 -4.97 -5.20 7.98
C ARG A 113 -3.86 -4.58 7.12
N GLN A 114 -4.09 -4.55 5.81
CA GLN A 114 -3.14 -4.06 4.81
C GLN A 114 -3.82 -3.15 3.80
N CYS A 115 -3.03 -2.27 3.20
CA CYS A 115 -3.44 -1.39 2.12
C CYS A 115 -3.04 -1.97 0.76
N TYR A 116 -3.99 -2.04 -0.17
CA TYR A 116 -3.80 -2.57 -1.52
C TYR A 116 -4.07 -1.50 -2.57
N GLN A 117 -3.22 -1.44 -3.60
CA GLN A 117 -3.40 -0.48 -4.69
C GLN A 117 -4.65 -0.86 -5.50
N LEU A 118 -5.45 0.14 -5.84
CA LEU A 118 -6.55 -0.01 -6.78
C LEU A 118 -6.08 -0.59 -8.13
N PHE A 119 -6.98 -1.32 -8.79
CA PHE A 119 -6.75 -2.07 -10.04
C PHE A 119 -5.68 -3.17 -9.96
N THR A 120 -5.34 -3.62 -8.76
CA THR A 120 -4.57 -4.85 -8.55
C THR A 120 -5.48 -5.99 -8.10
N GLN A 121 -5.01 -7.24 -8.18
CA GLN A 121 -5.77 -8.39 -7.67
C GLN A 121 -6.09 -8.25 -6.18
N ALA A 122 -5.16 -7.71 -5.38
CA ALA A 122 -5.34 -7.45 -3.96
C ALA A 122 -5.87 -8.68 -3.19
N PHE A 123 -7.01 -8.53 -2.52
CA PHE A 123 -7.73 -9.58 -1.79
C PHE A 123 -8.86 -10.22 -2.62
N CYS A 124 -9.01 -9.82 -3.89
CA CYS A 124 -9.99 -10.41 -4.80
C CYS A 124 -9.49 -11.78 -5.32
N SER A 125 -10.44 -12.61 -5.74
CA SER A 125 -10.15 -13.89 -6.39
C SER A 125 -9.42 -13.70 -7.73
N ASP A 126 -8.77 -14.75 -8.21
CA ASP A 126 -8.14 -14.76 -9.54
C ASP A 126 -9.14 -14.33 -10.63
N GLY A 127 -8.68 -13.50 -11.57
CA GLY A 127 -9.55 -12.90 -12.59
C GLY A 127 -10.22 -11.59 -12.17
N TYR A 128 -10.15 -11.20 -10.89
CA TYR A 128 -10.76 -9.97 -10.38
C TYR A 128 -9.71 -8.97 -9.89
N MET A 129 -10.10 -7.71 -9.86
CA MET A 129 -9.29 -6.61 -9.34
C MET A 129 -10.11 -5.72 -8.41
N VAL A 130 -9.44 -5.12 -7.43
CA VAL A 130 -10.09 -4.20 -6.50
C VAL A 130 -10.28 -2.83 -7.14
N THR A 131 -11.47 -2.27 -7.01
CA THR A 131 -11.81 -0.92 -7.47
C THR A 131 -12.56 -0.17 -6.38
N LEU A 132 -12.60 1.15 -6.48
CA LEU A 132 -13.39 2.01 -5.61
C LEU A 132 -14.05 3.06 -6.49
N GLN A 133 -15.37 2.98 -6.61
CA GLN A 133 -16.12 3.98 -7.37
C GLN A 133 -15.94 5.37 -6.74
N PRO A 134 -16.05 6.46 -7.52
CA PRO A 134 -16.09 7.80 -6.96
C PRO A 134 -17.14 7.88 -5.85
N ASP A 135 -16.78 8.49 -4.72
CA ASP A 135 -17.61 8.65 -3.52
C ASP A 135 -18.03 7.37 -2.77
N ALA A 136 -17.66 6.19 -3.27
CA ALA A 136 -17.89 4.94 -2.56
C ALA A 136 -16.96 4.85 -1.33
N LYS A 137 -17.48 4.27 -0.24
CA LYS A 137 -16.72 4.00 0.98
C LYS A 137 -16.18 2.58 1.05
N GLN A 138 -16.71 1.69 0.22
CA GLN A 138 -16.42 0.27 0.22
C GLN A 138 -15.82 -0.12 -1.13
N PRO A 139 -14.65 -0.77 -1.17
CA PRO A 139 -14.08 -1.29 -2.41
C PRO A 139 -14.87 -2.50 -2.93
N ASP A 140 -14.92 -2.62 -4.25
CA ASP A 140 -15.57 -3.70 -5.00
C ASP A 140 -14.53 -4.55 -5.74
N CYS A 141 -14.78 -5.86 -5.84
CA CYS A 141 -14.04 -6.74 -6.73
C CYS A 141 -14.76 -6.82 -8.08
N VAL A 142 -14.11 -6.35 -9.15
CA VAL A 142 -14.64 -6.37 -10.51
C VAL A 142 -13.81 -7.27 -11.40
N GLU A 143 -14.42 -7.84 -12.43
CA GLU A 143 -13.72 -8.71 -13.39
C GLU A 143 -12.66 -7.91 -14.16
N ASN A 144 -11.46 -8.48 -14.27
CA ASN A 144 -10.39 -7.95 -15.11
C ASN A 144 -10.33 -8.74 -16.43
N SER A 145 -10.90 -8.17 -17.50
CA SER A 145 -10.88 -8.76 -18.84
C SER A 145 -9.47 -8.99 -19.42
N CYS A 146 -8.47 -8.34 -18.84
CA CYS A 146 -7.06 -8.44 -19.23
C CYS A 146 -6.25 -9.36 -18.30
N PHE A 147 -6.90 -10.12 -17.42
CA PHE A 147 -6.25 -10.94 -16.41
C PHE A 147 -5.24 -11.90 -17.02
N LYS A 148 -4.00 -11.84 -16.50
CA LYS A 148 -3.01 -12.90 -16.65
C LYS A 148 -2.41 -13.18 -15.28
N PRO A 149 -2.19 -14.47 -14.92
CA PRO A 149 -1.60 -14.84 -13.65
C PRO A 149 -0.26 -14.12 -13.42
N ASN A 150 -0.01 -13.66 -12.20
CA ASN A 150 1.22 -12.97 -11.81
C ASN A 150 1.56 -11.70 -12.62
N SER A 151 0.55 -10.99 -13.12
CA SER A 151 0.73 -9.72 -13.84
C SER A 151 -0.19 -8.63 -13.27
N THR A 152 0.16 -7.37 -13.51
CA THR A 152 -0.68 -6.21 -13.14
C THR A 152 -1.22 -5.54 -14.40
N ILE A 153 -1.67 -6.35 -15.35
CA ILE A 153 -2.24 -5.88 -16.61
C ILE A 153 -3.71 -5.54 -16.39
N VAL A 154 -4.13 -4.36 -16.83
CA VAL A 154 -5.46 -3.80 -16.60
C VAL A 154 -6.07 -3.30 -17.92
N PRO A 155 -7.41 -3.30 -18.06
CA PRO A 155 -8.07 -2.70 -19.21
C PRO A 155 -7.98 -1.18 -19.13
N PHE A 156 -7.44 -0.55 -20.18
CA PHE A 156 -7.34 0.90 -20.29
C PHE A 156 -7.49 1.35 -21.75
N ASN A 157 -8.47 2.22 -22.02
CA ASN A 157 -8.75 2.76 -23.36
C ASN A 157 -8.85 1.69 -24.47
N GLY A 158 -9.49 0.56 -24.16
CA GLY A 158 -9.70 -0.56 -25.09
C GLY A 158 -8.49 -1.49 -25.27
N ASP A 159 -7.35 -1.19 -24.64
CA ASP A 159 -6.16 -2.03 -24.65
C ASP A 159 -5.94 -2.70 -23.27
N CYS A 160 -5.13 -3.76 -23.25
CA CYS A 160 -4.60 -4.35 -22.02
C CYS A 160 -3.19 -3.81 -21.76
N VAL A 161 -3.01 -3.02 -20.70
CA VAL A 161 -1.76 -2.30 -20.40
C VAL A 161 -1.24 -2.65 -19.02
N GLN A 162 0.07 -2.50 -18.82
CA GLN A 162 0.71 -2.70 -17.53
C GLN A 162 0.42 -1.50 -16.60
N LEU A 163 -0.17 -1.75 -15.43
CA LEU A 163 -0.38 -0.73 -14.40
C LEU A 163 0.97 -0.19 -13.89
N ASN A 164 1.01 1.12 -13.59
CA ASN A 164 2.18 1.88 -13.17
C ASN A 164 3.35 1.82 -14.15
N ALA A 165 3.07 1.62 -15.44
CA ALA A 165 4.08 1.58 -16.48
C ALA A 165 3.81 2.61 -17.58
N TYR A 166 4.87 2.93 -18.31
CA TYR A 166 4.79 3.79 -19.49
C TYR A 166 3.88 3.18 -20.55
N TYR A 167 3.10 4.03 -21.20
CA TYR A 167 2.19 3.66 -22.28
C TYR A 167 2.24 4.72 -23.36
N ASP A 168 2.52 4.30 -24.61
CA ASP A 168 2.77 5.23 -25.71
C ASP A 168 1.65 6.24 -25.96
N ARG A 169 0.38 5.84 -25.75
CA ARG A 169 -0.76 6.74 -25.93
C ARG A 169 -0.96 7.73 -24.78
N CYS A 170 -0.21 7.61 -23.69
CA CYS A 170 -0.15 8.62 -22.63
C CYS A 170 0.88 9.73 -22.92
N SER A 171 1.69 9.61 -23.98
CA SER A 171 2.74 10.57 -24.32
C SER A 171 2.19 11.75 -25.10
N HIS A 172 2.37 12.96 -24.56
CA HIS A 172 2.16 14.22 -25.29
C HIS A 172 3.46 15.04 -25.22
N GLY A 173 4.11 15.22 -26.37
CA GLY A 173 5.41 15.90 -26.43
C GLY A 173 6.51 15.10 -25.72
N GLN A 174 7.26 15.74 -24.82
CA GLN A 174 8.39 15.13 -24.08
C GLN A 174 8.01 14.62 -22.68
N LEU A 175 6.73 14.69 -22.30
CA LEU A 175 6.30 14.31 -20.95
C LEU A 175 6.12 12.79 -20.85
N LYS A 176 6.95 12.14 -20.04
CA LYS A 176 6.80 10.72 -19.70
C LYS A 176 5.64 10.55 -18.72
N LYS A 177 4.48 10.18 -19.23
CA LYS A 177 3.32 9.79 -18.42
C LYS A 177 3.20 8.27 -18.33
N ILE A 178 2.61 7.80 -17.25
CA ILE A 178 2.35 6.36 -17.04
C ILE A 178 0.85 6.13 -16.87
N VAL A 179 0.40 4.90 -17.12
CA VAL A 179 -0.95 4.49 -16.75
C VAL A 179 -0.94 4.16 -15.27
N SER A 180 -1.66 4.94 -14.48
CA SER A 180 -1.84 4.68 -13.05
C SER A 180 -3.23 5.13 -12.61
N VAL A 181 -3.50 5.00 -11.32
CA VAL A 181 -4.75 5.43 -10.70
C VAL A 181 -4.64 6.93 -10.43
N ARG A 182 -5.65 7.69 -10.84
CA ARG A 182 -5.74 9.11 -10.52
C ARG A 182 -6.28 9.28 -9.10
N GLU A 183 -5.70 10.21 -8.36
CA GLU A 183 -6.08 10.47 -6.98
C GLU A 183 -7.44 11.18 -6.83
N ASP A 184 -7.92 11.86 -7.87
CA ASP A 184 -9.16 12.64 -7.82
C ASP A 184 -10.42 11.76 -7.77
N ASP A 185 -10.50 10.77 -8.65
CA ASP A 185 -11.71 9.95 -8.82
C ASP A 185 -11.45 8.44 -8.74
N ASN A 186 -10.24 8.04 -8.34
CA ASN A 186 -9.83 6.64 -8.21
C ASN A 186 -9.97 5.84 -9.53
N GLN A 187 -9.96 6.50 -10.68
CA GLN A 187 -10.01 5.84 -12.00
C GLN A 187 -8.61 5.70 -12.61
N LEU A 188 -8.45 4.79 -13.57
CA LEU A 188 -7.24 4.74 -14.38
C LEU A 188 -7.11 6.00 -15.24
N GLY A 189 -5.88 6.47 -15.42
CA GLY A 189 -5.58 7.63 -16.24
C GLY A 189 -4.09 7.74 -16.59
N CYS A 190 -3.80 8.67 -17.49
CA CYS A 190 -2.42 9.06 -17.79
C CYS A 190 -1.94 10.08 -16.76
N VAL A 191 -1.14 9.63 -15.79
CA VAL A 191 -0.60 10.48 -14.71
C VAL A 191 0.85 10.82 -14.95
N ASN A 192 1.34 11.92 -14.35
CA ASN A 192 2.77 12.18 -14.35
C ASN A 192 3.47 11.17 -13.44
N ILE A 193 4.67 10.72 -13.82
CA ILE A 193 5.45 9.81 -12.99
C ILE A 193 5.78 10.41 -11.62
N SER A 194 5.88 11.74 -11.53
CA SER A 194 6.08 12.47 -10.28
C SER A 194 4.91 12.35 -9.31
N ASP A 195 3.71 12.07 -9.81
CA ASP A 195 2.47 12.00 -9.04
C ASP A 195 2.23 10.60 -8.46
N VAL A 196 3.12 9.62 -8.71
CA VAL A 196 2.93 8.23 -8.29
C VAL A 196 3.75 7.92 -7.03
N PRO A 197 3.10 7.61 -5.87
CA PRO A 197 3.74 7.51 -4.56
C PRO A 197 4.84 6.44 -4.40
N ASP A 198 4.98 5.50 -5.33
CA ASP A 198 5.94 4.36 -5.21
C ASP A 198 6.98 4.26 -6.35
N HIS A 199 7.04 5.23 -7.27
CA HIS A 199 8.06 5.24 -8.35
C HIS A 199 9.12 6.33 -8.24
N LYS A 200 9.07 7.19 -7.22
CA LYS A 200 10.16 8.15 -6.91
C LYS A 200 11.53 7.45 -6.66
N THR A 201 11.58 6.13 -6.52
CA THR A 201 12.82 5.34 -6.33
C THR A 201 13.27 4.48 -7.54
N VAL A 202 12.54 4.44 -8.66
CA VAL A 202 12.91 3.60 -9.83
C VAL A 202 13.32 4.40 -11.08
N LEU A 203 13.43 5.73 -10.96
CA LEU A 203 14.05 6.57 -11.99
C LEU A 203 15.58 6.59 -11.92
N THR A 204 16.21 5.88 -10.99
CA THR A 204 17.64 6.10 -10.62
C THR A 204 18.65 5.03 -11.03
N VAL A 205 18.31 3.99 -11.81
CA VAL A 205 19.35 3.03 -12.25
C VAL A 205 19.34 2.74 -13.74
N MET A 206 18.19 2.54 -14.38
CA MET A 206 18.16 2.13 -15.80
C MET A 206 18.27 3.27 -16.82
N GLU A 207 17.91 4.50 -16.45
CA GLU A 207 18.02 5.68 -17.34
C GLU A 207 19.43 6.31 -17.29
N VAL A 208 20.11 6.23 -16.15
CA VAL A 208 21.46 6.79 -15.93
C VAL A 208 22.53 6.04 -16.73
N GLU A 209 22.38 4.72 -16.88
CA GLU A 209 23.30 3.91 -17.70
C GLU A 209 23.16 4.22 -19.20
N ARG A 210 21.93 4.49 -19.69
CA ARG A 210 21.72 4.85 -21.10
C ARG A 210 22.28 6.22 -21.46
N MET A 211 22.24 7.19 -20.54
CA MET A 211 22.84 8.51 -20.76
C MET A 211 24.37 8.51 -20.68
N THR A 212 24.98 7.59 -19.91
CA THR A 212 26.44 7.48 -19.81
C THR A 212 27.08 6.69 -20.97
N SER A 213 26.37 5.74 -21.57
CA SER A 213 26.86 5.01 -22.75
C SER A 213 26.84 5.85 -24.04
N ALA A 214 25.94 6.82 -24.18
CA ALA A 214 25.84 7.65 -25.39
C ALA A 214 27.01 8.66 -25.52
N ASN A 215 27.57 9.14 -24.40
CA ASN A 215 28.66 10.14 -24.40
C ASN A 215 30.08 9.54 -24.43
N ARG A 216 30.24 8.21 -24.36
CA ARG A 216 31.56 7.56 -24.51
C ARG A 216 31.93 7.17 -25.94
N GLY A 217 31.01 7.34 -26.90
CA GLY A 217 31.21 6.95 -28.30
C GLY A 217 31.88 7.99 -29.21
N THR A 218 32.06 9.24 -28.78
CA THR A 218 32.48 10.36 -29.66
C THR A 218 33.85 10.97 -29.33
N ALA A 219 34.57 10.47 -28.32
CA ALA A 219 35.86 11.04 -27.89
C ALA A 219 37.11 10.17 -28.21
N VAL A 220 37.03 9.25 -29.18
CA VAL A 220 38.18 8.44 -29.63
C VAL A 220 38.26 8.42 -31.16
N ASN A 221 38.53 9.57 -31.79
CA ASN A 221 39.32 9.64 -33.04
C ASN A 221 39.46 11.09 -33.52
N ARG A 222 40.47 11.81 -33.03
CA ARG A 222 41.06 12.98 -33.72
C ARG A 222 42.38 13.32 -33.06
N ASN A 223 43.39 12.48 -33.28
CA ASN A 223 44.79 12.87 -33.25
C ASN A 223 45.62 11.78 -33.94
N ARG A 224 45.51 11.73 -35.26
CA ARG A 224 46.50 11.10 -36.13
C ARG A 224 46.35 11.66 -37.55
N ARG A 225 47.34 12.48 -37.93
CA ARG A 225 47.91 12.70 -39.26
C ARG A 225 48.04 14.18 -39.64
N GLN A 226 49.33 14.54 -39.74
CA GLN A 226 49.98 15.51 -40.62
C GLN A 226 49.82 16.99 -40.28
#